data_AF-A0A3G8WU99-F1
#
_entry.id   AF-A0A3G8WU99-F1
#
_cell.length_a   1.000
_cell.length_b   1.000
_cell.length_c   1.000
_cell.angle_alpha   90.00
_cell.angle_beta   90.00
_cell.angle_gamma   90.00
#
_symmetry.space_group_name_H-M   'P 1'
#
loop_
_entity.id
_entity.type
_entity.pdbx_description
1 polymer ?
#
loop_
_entity_poly.entity_id
_entity_poly.type
_entity_poly.pdbx_seq_one_letter_code
_entity_poly.pdbx_strand_id
1 'polypeptide(L)'
;MENTNLQNIKNRSMAIREKYRELELQHHGTEWNVEEDALAFLSDAGLVGRLIMSQQGRWPKANTDEELKHKLGECIWWLTVLAERMGININEATEYFLDKTENLLKS
;
A
#
# COMPACT_ATOMS: atom_id res chain seq x y z
N MET A 1 -13.13 17.89 -0.36
CA MET A 1 -12.83 16.50 0.05
C MET A 1 -12.39 16.56 1.49
N GLU A 2 -13.02 15.79 2.39
CA GLU A 2 -12.53 15.67 3.76
C GLU A 2 -11.10 15.13 3.74
N ASN A 3 -10.24 15.73 4.56
CA ASN A 3 -8.86 15.29 4.72
C ASN A 3 -8.90 13.87 5.29
N THR A 4 -8.59 12.86 4.46
CA THR A 4 -8.67 11.46 4.90
C THR A 4 -7.44 11.17 5.75
N ASN A 5 -7.64 11.01 7.07
CA ASN A 5 -6.59 10.57 7.98
C ASN A 5 -6.29 9.07 7.76
N LEU A 6 -5.06 8.64 8.03
CA LEU A 6 -4.57 7.26 8.02
C LEU A 6 -5.49 6.30 8.79
N GLN A 7 -6.13 6.74 9.88
CA GLN A 7 -7.11 5.91 10.57
C GLN A 7 -8.32 5.53 9.70
N ASN A 8 -8.84 6.46 8.89
CA ASN A 8 -9.93 6.17 7.95
C ASN A 8 -9.44 5.27 6.82
N ILE A 9 -8.20 5.49 6.34
CA ILE A 9 -7.56 4.61 5.35
C ILE A 9 -7.48 3.18 5.91
N LYS A 10 -6.98 2.98 7.14
CA LYS A 10 -6.95 1.68 7.82
C LYS A 10 -8.30 0.99 7.82
N ASN A 11 -9.35 1.66 8.29
CA ASN A 11 -10.68 1.05 8.40
C ASN A 11 -11.20 0.59 7.03
N ARG A 12 -11.03 1.41 5.99
CA ARG A 12 -11.42 1.06 4.62
C ARG A 12 -10.55 -0.06 4.05
N SER A 13 -9.24 -0.04 4.30
CA SER A 13 -8.31 -1.06 3.84
C SER A 13 -8.65 -2.42 4.40
N MET A 14 -8.96 -2.51 5.70
CA MET A 14 -9.34 -3.77 6.33
C MET A 14 -10.68 -4.30 5.84
N ALA A 15 -11.66 -3.42 5.61
CA ALA A 15 -12.94 -3.81 5.01
C ALA A 15 -12.75 -4.41 3.60
N ILE A 16 -11.85 -3.84 2.79
CA ILE A 16 -11.53 -4.37 1.46
C ILE A 16 -10.78 -5.71 1.58
N ARG A 17 -9.79 -5.81 2.47
CA ARG A 17 -9.01 -7.06 2.64
C ARG A 17 -9.89 -8.22 3.07
N GLU A 18 -10.87 -7.97 3.94
CA GLU A 18 -11.84 -8.98 4.36
C GLU A 18 -12.66 -9.50 3.17
N LYS A 19 -13.06 -8.63 2.23
CA LYS A 19 -13.71 -9.07 0.99
C LYS A 19 -12.80 -9.92 0.11
N TYR A 20 -11.50 -9.63 0.06
CA TYR A 20 -10.56 -10.51 -0.63
C TYR A 20 -10.39 -11.86 0.08
N ARG A 21 -10.40 -11.92 1.42
CA ARG A 21 -10.38 -13.20 2.16
C ARG A 21 -11.59 -14.07 1.85
N GLU A 22 -12.78 -13.47 1.83
CA GLU A 22 -14.01 -14.15 1.44
C GLU A 22 -13.87 -14.78 0.04
N LEU A 23 -13.26 -14.05 -0.91
CA LEU A 23 -13.00 -14.56 -2.27
C LEU A 23 -11.92 -15.65 -2.31
N GLU A 24 -10.83 -15.51 -1.56
CA GLU A 24 -9.75 -16.50 -1.43
C GLU A 24 -10.31 -17.84 -0.92
N LEU A 25 -11.14 -17.80 0.12
CA LEU A 25 -11.81 -18.99 0.65
C LEU A 25 -12.77 -19.61 -0.36
N GLN A 26 -13.54 -18.80 -1.09
CA GLN A 26 -14.47 -19.29 -2.11
C GLN A 26 -13.76 -19.96 -3.30
N HIS A 27 -12.62 -19.41 -3.75
CA HIS A 27 -11.95 -19.86 -4.96
C HIS A 27 -10.82 -20.86 -4.72
N HIS A 28 -10.14 -20.77 -3.58
CA HIS A 28 -8.92 -21.54 -3.28
C HIS A 28 -9.02 -22.36 -1.99
N GLY A 29 -10.07 -22.17 -1.18
CA GLY A 29 -10.29 -22.92 0.06
C GLY A 29 -9.37 -22.54 1.21
N THR A 30 -8.44 -21.61 0.99
CA THR A 30 -7.48 -21.10 1.97
C THR A 30 -7.33 -19.59 1.80
N GLU A 31 -7.13 -18.89 2.92
CA GLU A 31 -6.73 -17.48 2.91
C GLU A 31 -5.25 -17.33 2.57
N TRP A 32 -4.88 -16.21 1.94
CA TRP A 32 -3.47 -15.87 1.78
C TRP A 32 -2.83 -15.57 3.14
N ASN A 33 -1.63 -16.11 3.33
CA ASN A 33 -0.79 -15.77 4.47
C ASN A 33 -0.20 -14.35 4.33
N VAL A 34 0.56 -13.92 5.34
CA VAL A 34 1.16 -12.57 5.34
C VAL A 34 2.30 -12.48 4.31
N GLU A 35 3.04 -13.56 4.06
CA GLU A 35 4.09 -13.58 3.05
C GLU A 35 3.55 -13.45 1.62
N GLU A 36 2.38 -14.03 1.34
CA GLU A 36 1.67 -13.92 0.06
C GLU A 36 1.15 -12.50 -0.18
N ASP A 37 0.56 -11.87 0.84
CA ASP A 37 0.20 -10.44 0.79
C ASP A 37 1.44 -9.57 0.54
N ALA A 38 2.58 -9.89 1.16
CA ALA A 38 3.83 -9.15 0.96
C ALA A 38 4.41 -9.32 -0.45
N LEU A 39 4.24 -10.50 -1.06
CA LEU A 39 4.65 -10.75 -2.44
C LEU A 39 3.77 -9.99 -3.43
N ALA A 40 2.47 -9.91 -3.17
CA ALA A 40 1.54 -9.10 -3.97
C ALA A 40 1.88 -7.61 -3.90
N PHE A 41 2.17 -7.11 -2.69
CA PHE A 41 2.68 -5.75 -2.50
C PHE A 41 3.93 -5.47 -3.34
N LEU A 42 4.93 -6.36 -3.32
CA LEU A 42 6.17 -6.15 -4.06
C LEU A 42 5.92 -6.06 -5.58
N SER A 43 4.94 -6.79 -6.09
CA SER A 43 4.53 -6.74 -7.50
C SER A 43 3.97 -5.36 -7.87
N ASP A 44 3.10 -4.80 -7.03
CA ASP A 44 2.52 -3.46 -7.24
C ASP A 44 3.56 -2.35 -7.04
N ALA A 45 4.45 -2.48 -6.06
CA ALA A 45 5.56 -1.55 -5.85
C ALA A 45 6.50 -1.51 -7.09
N GLY A 46 6.77 -2.66 -7.70
CA GLY A 46 7.52 -2.73 -8.95
C GLY A 46 6.81 -2.05 -10.12
N LEU A 47 5.48 -2.15 -10.19
CA LEU A 47 4.68 -1.43 -11.18
C LEU A 47 4.73 0.08 -10.98
N VAL A 48 4.64 0.57 -9.74
CA VAL A 48 4.83 2.00 -9.42
C VAL A 48 6.16 2.49 -9.96
N GLY A 49 7.26 1.77 -9.75
CA GLY A 49 8.58 2.15 -10.28
C GLY A 49 8.58 2.32 -11.81
N ARG A 50 7.99 1.38 -12.56
CA ARG A 50 7.88 1.47 -14.02
C ARG A 50 6.99 2.63 -14.46
N LEU A 51 5.87 2.85 -13.77
CA LEU A 51 4.92 3.92 -14.07
C LEU A 51 5.53 5.30 -13.78
N ILE A 52 6.36 5.44 -12.74
CA ILE A 52 7.13 6.66 -12.49
C ILE A 52 8.11 6.92 -13.64
N MET A 53 8.86 5.92 -14.10
CA MET A 53 9.75 6.09 -15.27
C MET A 53 9.01 6.54 -16.52
N SER A 54 7.80 6.03 -16.72
CA SER A 54 6.92 6.49 -17.79
C SER A 54 6.47 7.93 -17.59
N GLN A 55 6.04 8.28 -16.38
CA GLN A 55 5.52 9.60 -16.03
C GLN A 55 6.62 10.67 -16.10
N GLN A 56 7.87 10.30 -15.84
CA GLN A 56 9.06 11.12 -16.00
C GLN A 56 9.59 11.16 -17.45
N GLY A 57 8.88 10.54 -18.41
CA GLY A 57 9.21 10.58 -19.84
C GLY A 57 10.39 9.71 -20.27
N ARG A 58 10.96 8.89 -19.37
CA ARG A 58 12.09 8.01 -19.70
C ARG A 58 11.64 6.82 -20.54
N TRP A 59 10.52 6.19 -20.16
CA TRP A 59 9.90 5.04 -20.84
C TRP A 59 8.39 5.23 -20.96
N PRO A 60 7.94 6.18 -21.81
CA PRO A 60 6.54 6.57 -21.86
C PRO A 60 5.63 5.43 -22.35
N LYS A 61 4.44 5.33 -21.74
CA LYS A 61 3.32 4.49 -22.16
C LYS A 61 1.99 5.22 -22.06
N ALA A 62 0.97 4.70 -22.74
CA ALA A 62 -0.40 5.18 -22.60
C ALA A 62 -0.92 4.99 -21.16
N ASN A 63 -1.87 5.82 -20.74
CA ASN A 63 -2.59 5.76 -19.46
C ASN A 63 -1.70 5.79 -18.20
N THR A 64 -0.49 6.33 -18.31
CA THR A 64 0.49 6.34 -17.22
C THR A 64 -0.05 6.98 -15.94
N ASP A 65 -0.63 8.18 -16.02
CA ASP A 65 -1.03 8.93 -14.82
C ASP A 65 -2.18 8.25 -14.06
N GLU A 66 -3.13 7.67 -14.80
CA GLU A 66 -4.26 6.94 -14.21
C GLU A 66 -3.81 5.67 -13.51
N GLU A 67 -2.99 4.86 -14.19
CA GLU A 67 -2.44 3.64 -13.59
C GLU A 67 -1.49 3.94 -12.43
N LEU A 68 -0.67 4.99 -12.54
CA LEU A 68 0.23 5.40 -11.46
C LEU A 68 -0.57 5.80 -10.22
N LYS A 69 -1.64 6.59 -10.39
CA LYS A 69 -2.54 6.97 -9.29
C LYS A 69 -3.15 5.73 -8.63
N HIS A 70 -3.60 4.76 -9.42
CA HIS A 70 -4.18 3.53 -8.91
C HIS A 70 -3.16 2.71 -8.11
N LYS A 71 -1.98 2.45 -8.69
CA LYS A 71 -0.93 1.62 -8.08
C LYS A 71 -0.30 2.27 -6.85
N LEU A 72 -0.18 3.61 -6.82
CA LEU A 72 0.20 4.33 -5.60
C LEU A 72 -0.82 4.10 -4.47
N GLY A 73 -2.12 4.12 -4.80
CA GLY A 73 -3.19 3.79 -3.86
C GLY A 73 -3.12 2.36 -3.35
N GLU A 74 -2.89 1.39 -4.24
CA GLU A 74 -2.71 -0.03 -3.87
C GLU A 74 -1.49 -0.25 -2.98
N CYS A 75 -0.37 0.43 -3.22
CA CYS A 75 0.79 0.35 -2.34
C CYS A 75 0.48 0.84 -0.92
N ILE A 76 -0.27 1.94 -0.78
CA ILE A 76 -0.71 2.42 0.54
C ILE A 76 -1.68 1.43 1.19
N TRP A 77 -2.61 0.87 0.42
CA TRP A 77 -3.52 -0.17 0.90
C TRP A 77 -2.77 -1.40 1.42
N TRP A 78 -1.82 -1.92 0.65
CA TRP A 78 -0.98 -3.06 1.04
C TRP A 78 -0.19 -2.81 2.31
N LEU A 79 0.54 -1.69 2.41
CA LEU A 79 1.31 -1.36 3.62
C LEU A 79 0.40 -1.23 4.85
N THR A 80 -0.80 -0.69 4.67
CA THR A 80 -1.79 -0.58 5.75
C THR A 80 -2.31 -1.96 6.19
N VAL A 81 -2.62 -2.85 5.25
CA VAL A 81 -3.07 -4.22 5.54
C VAL A 81 -1.96 -5.03 6.21
N LEU A 82 -0.74 -4.98 5.65
CA LEU A 82 0.41 -5.69 6.18
C LEU A 82 0.73 -5.24 7.61
N ALA A 83 0.73 -3.93 7.88
CA ALA A 83 0.92 -3.41 9.22
C ALA A 83 -0.11 -3.99 10.20
N GLU A 84 -1.40 -3.95 9.86
CA GLU A 84 -2.45 -4.51 10.71
C GLU A 84 -2.28 -6.02 10.94
N ARG A 85 -2.01 -6.80 9.88
CA ARG A 85 -1.83 -8.25 9.98
C ARG A 85 -0.59 -8.65 10.80
N MET A 86 0.41 -7.77 10.88
CA MET A 86 1.61 -7.96 11.69
C MET A 86 1.51 -7.35 13.11
N GLY A 87 0.35 -6.78 13.48
CA GLY A 87 0.17 -6.15 14.78
C GLY A 87 0.91 -4.81 14.95
N ILE A 88 1.17 -4.11 13.86
CA ILE A 88 1.87 -2.82 13.82
C ILE A 88 0.85 -1.70 13.56
N ASN A 89 0.82 -0.68 14.42
CA ASN A 89 0.04 0.52 14.15
C ASN A 89 0.74 1.37 13.08
N ILE A 90 0.14 1.46 11.89
CA ILE A 90 0.72 2.20 10.77
C ILE A 90 0.90 3.71 11.06
N ASN A 91 0.03 4.31 11.89
CA ASN A 91 0.16 5.72 12.27
C ASN A 91 1.43 5.93 13.11
N GLU A 92 1.58 5.14 14.17
CA GLU A 92 2.74 5.19 15.07
C GLU A 92 4.04 4.87 14.32
N ALA A 93 4.03 3.87 13.43
CA ALA A 93 5.19 3.53 12.62
C ALA A 93 5.61 4.69 11.68
N THR A 94 4.62 5.38 11.11
CA THR A 94 4.87 6.53 10.23
C THR A 94 5.40 7.72 11.03
N GLU A 95 4.75 8.07 12.14
CA GLU A 95 5.20 9.15 13.04
C GLU A 95 6.62 8.89 13.57
N TYR A 96 6.91 7.67 14.03
CA TYR A 96 8.24 7.28 14.48
C TYR A 96 9.33 7.52 13.41
N PHE A 97 9.06 7.15 12.16
CA PHE A 97 10.01 7.37 11.07
C PHE A 97 10.23 8.86 10.79
N LEU A 98 9.16 9.65 10.74
CA LEU A 98 9.23 11.08 10.47
C LEU A 98 10.01 11.80 11.57
N ASP A 99 9.62 11.63 12.84
CA ASP A 99 10.27 12.26 13.99
C ASP A 99 11.76 11.92 14.05
N LYS A 100 12.09 10.64 13.87
CA LYS A 100 13.48 10.18 13.88
C LYS A 100 14.29 10.81 12.76
N THR A 101 13.76 10.82 11.54
CA THR A 101 14.46 11.38 10.36
C THR A 101 14.63 12.88 10.47
N GLU A 102 13.59 13.61 10.91
CA GLU A 102 13.67 15.05 11.11
C GLU A 102 14.73 15.43 12.14
N ASN A 103 14.83 14.68 13.23
CA ASN A 103 15.85 14.91 14.25
C ASN A 103 17.27 14.65 13.72
N LEU A 104 17.45 13.66 12.85
CA LEU A 104 18.73 13.40 12.18
C LEU A 104 19.14 14.48 11.18
N LEU A 105 18.19 15.19 10.58
CA LEU A 105 18.48 16.26 9.61
C LEU A 105 18.68 17.64 10.27
N LYS A 106 18.38 17.78 11.56
CA LYS A 106 18.63 18.98 12.36
C LYS A 106 20.04 19.03 12.95
N SER A 107 20.76 17.91 12.95
CA SER A 107 22.17 17.79 13.38
C SER A 107 23.14 18.01 12.23
#